data_AF-A0A6A2FUC4-F1
#
_entry.id   AF-A0A6A2FUC4-F1
#
_cell.length_a   1.000
_cell.length_b   1.000
_cell.length_c   1.000
_cell.angle_alpha   90.00
_cell.angle_beta   90.00
_cell.angle_gamma   90.00
#
_symmetry.space_group_name_H-M   'P 1'
#
loop_
_entity.id
_entity.type
_entity.pdbx_description
1 polymer ?
#
loop_
_entity_poly.entity_id
_entity_poly.type
_entity_poly.pdbx_seq_one_letter_code
_entity_poly.pdbx_strand_id
1 'polypeptide(L)'
;MKPLFLTLALMLAGAVLNAQTVVTIVADSVKGKDSEVASINYAVNNNYANEKVHYVYAWTQSGTPTIIRTFLWIDLAQIPANATISSASLNLYYDAAFVAVPVAGQNDFWVERVTQSWAENTITWNNQPSSTTVNRGSSTVFTSSDMVYTVDVKEVIKDIIASGNNYGLVLKLKEEQPYRNVAFGSTENPDPNKRPTLEVAYTVPTTTIEPIAETSFTVYPNPTNNTITVTGGEGNAAISILDATGREVFFEANYGFNTPLNIDGLASGVYYLRVNNSKTIKLVKE
;
A
#
# COMPACT_ATOMS: atom_id res chain seq x y z
N MET A 1 11.19 -38.98 -47.43
CA MET A 1 11.38 -37.69 -46.71
C MET A 1 10.22 -37.53 -45.74
N LYS A 2 10.45 -37.64 -44.43
CA LYS A 2 9.41 -37.44 -43.39
C LYS A 2 9.47 -35.97 -42.93
N PRO A 3 8.35 -35.25 -42.83
CA PRO A 3 8.37 -33.88 -42.32
C PRO A 3 8.52 -33.91 -40.80
N LEU A 4 9.53 -33.21 -40.31
CA LEU A 4 9.81 -33.00 -38.90
C LEU A 4 8.94 -31.82 -38.42
N PHE A 5 7.89 -32.11 -37.65
CA PHE A 5 7.10 -31.06 -36.99
C PHE A 5 7.81 -30.64 -35.71
N LEU A 6 8.44 -29.46 -35.74
CA LEU A 6 9.03 -28.82 -34.57
C LEU A 6 7.92 -28.07 -33.83
N THR A 7 7.42 -28.64 -32.74
CA THR A 7 6.46 -27.95 -31.85
C THR A 7 7.23 -27.01 -30.95
N LEU A 8 7.11 -25.71 -31.20
CA LEU A 8 7.70 -24.66 -30.37
C LEU A 8 6.82 -24.50 -29.12
N ALA A 9 7.25 -25.05 -27.99
CA ALA A 9 6.62 -24.80 -26.70
C ALA A 9 6.98 -23.37 -26.25
N LEU A 10 6.04 -22.44 -26.40
CA LEU A 10 6.18 -21.07 -25.91
C LEU A 10 6.00 -21.09 -24.38
N MET A 11 7.09 -21.13 -23.62
CA MET A 11 7.06 -20.87 -22.19
C MET A 11 6.72 -19.39 -21.98
N LEU A 12 5.46 -19.11 -21.68
CA LEU A 12 5.02 -17.79 -21.24
C LEU A 12 5.52 -17.59 -19.81
N ALA A 13 6.70 -17.00 -19.64
CA ALA A 13 7.11 -16.49 -18.34
C ALA A 13 6.20 -15.30 -18.00
N GLY A 14 5.24 -15.50 -17.09
CA GLY A 14 4.37 -14.43 -16.62
C GLY A 14 5.21 -13.37 -15.89
N ALA A 15 5.46 -12.23 -16.54
CA ALA A 15 6.06 -11.09 -15.86
C ALA A 15 5.02 -10.50 -14.90
N VAL A 16 5.35 -10.44 -13.60
CA VAL A 16 4.53 -9.77 -12.60
C VAL A 16 4.71 -8.27 -12.76
N LEU A 17 3.74 -7.61 -13.38
CA LEU A 17 3.66 -6.15 -13.39
C LEU A 17 2.96 -5.71 -12.09
N ASN A 18 3.72 -5.18 -11.13
CA ASN A 18 3.13 -4.47 -10.00
C ASN A 18 2.72 -3.07 -10.49
N ALA A 19 1.41 -2.80 -10.60
CA ALA A 19 0.92 -1.49 -10.96
C ALA A 19 1.23 -0.49 -9.82
N GLN A 20 1.92 0.61 -10.16
CA GLN A 20 2.14 1.70 -9.22
C GLN A 20 0.82 2.44 -8.96
N THR A 21 0.49 2.63 -7.69
CA THR A 21 -0.65 3.44 -7.24
C THR A 21 -0.13 4.76 -6.69
N VAL A 22 -0.78 5.88 -7.00
CA VAL A 22 -0.52 7.19 -6.41
C VAL A 22 -1.76 7.66 -5.67
N VAL A 23 -1.60 8.07 -4.42
CA VAL A 23 -2.67 8.63 -3.60
C VAL A 23 -2.26 10.02 -3.10
N THR A 24 -3.18 10.97 -3.15
CA THR A 24 -3.03 12.29 -2.55
C THR A 24 -4.02 12.42 -1.41
N ILE A 25 -3.50 12.58 -0.20
CA ILE A 25 -4.29 12.70 1.02
C ILE A 25 -4.26 14.18 1.44
N VAL A 26 -5.43 14.82 1.45
CA VAL A 26 -5.60 16.17 2.00
C VAL A 26 -5.88 16.04 3.49
N ALA A 27 -5.11 16.76 4.31
CA ALA A 27 -5.30 16.83 5.75
C ALA A 27 -6.45 17.80 6.06
N ASP A 28 -7.68 17.30 6.02
CA ASP A 28 -8.87 17.99 6.50
C ASP A 28 -9.23 17.55 7.92
N SER A 29 -10.32 18.09 8.48
CA SER A 29 -10.79 17.75 9.83
C SER A 29 -11.21 16.27 10.02
N VAL A 30 -11.18 15.45 8.97
CA VAL A 30 -11.48 14.01 9.03
C VAL A 30 -10.21 13.19 8.89
N LYS A 31 -9.31 13.58 7.98
CA LYS A 31 -8.09 12.85 7.62
C LYS A 31 -6.81 13.49 8.16
N GLY A 32 -6.95 14.51 8.98
CA GLY A 32 -5.86 15.28 9.53
C GLY A 32 -6.19 15.84 10.90
N LYS A 33 -5.13 16.22 11.60
CA LYS A 33 -5.17 17.09 12.76
C LYS A 33 -3.83 17.80 12.89
N ASP A 34 -3.83 19.04 13.33
CA ASP A 34 -2.61 19.81 13.59
C ASP A 34 -2.72 20.71 14.81
N SER A 35 -1.56 21.02 15.38
CA SER A 35 -1.45 22.07 16.38
C SER A 35 0.00 22.51 16.44
N GLU A 36 0.21 23.77 16.72
CA GLU A 36 1.53 24.30 17.03
C GLU A 36 1.78 24.39 18.54
N VAL A 37 3.04 24.51 18.90
CA VAL A 37 3.49 24.74 20.29
C VAL A 37 4.51 25.87 20.32
N ALA A 38 4.40 26.77 21.30
CA ALA A 38 5.21 27.99 21.35
C ALA A 38 6.04 28.08 22.65
N SER A 39 7.33 28.37 22.54
CA SER A 39 8.25 28.37 23.68
C SER A 39 8.25 29.63 24.53
N ILE A 40 7.55 30.69 24.12
CA ILE A 40 7.52 31.93 24.90
C ILE A 40 6.75 31.74 26.20
N ASN A 41 7.27 32.29 27.30
CA ASN A 41 6.83 31.96 28.67
C ASN A 41 5.31 32.08 28.90
N TYR A 42 4.64 33.09 28.32
CA TYR A 42 3.19 33.25 28.48
C TYR A 42 2.35 32.31 27.60
N ALA A 43 2.98 31.58 26.68
CA ALA A 43 2.32 30.68 25.73
C ALA A 43 2.74 29.20 25.88
N VAL A 44 3.65 28.87 26.80
CA VAL A 44 4.16 27.49 26.93
C VAL A 44 3.10 26.45 27.28
N ASN A 45 1.93 26.88 27.77
CA ASN A 45 0.77 26.05 28.08
C ASN A 45 -0.44 26.34 27.16
N ASN A 46 -0.27 27.16 26.12
CA ASN A 46 -1.32 27.41 25.15
C ASN A 46 -1.38 26.27 24.13
N ASN A 47 -2.58 26.02 23.63
CA ASN A 47 -2.86 25.12 22.53
C ASN A 47 -3.40 25.92 21.35
N TYR A 48 -3.08 25.48 20.13
CA TYR A 48 -3.32 26.22 18.90
C TYR A 48 -4.06 25.38 17.84
N ALA A 49 -4.81 24.36 18.26
CA ALA A 49 -5.53 23.42 17.40
C ALA A 49 -6.60 24.03 16.47
N ASN A 50 -6.93 25.32 16.61
CA ASN A 50 -8.00 25.96 15.83
C ASN A 50 -7.48 27.05 14.89
N GLU A 51 -6.17 27.25 14.85
CA GLU A 51 -5.55 28.28 14.01
C GLU A 51 -5.74 27.93 12.53
N LYS A 52 -5.88 28.94 11.67
CA LYS A 52 -6.05 28.74 10.21
C LYS A 52 -4.74 28.56 9.45
N VAL A 53 -3.65 28.84 10.13
CA VAL A 53 -2.28 28.79 9.66
C VAL A 53 -1.38 28.36 10.80
N HIS A 54 -0.29 27.69 10.46
CA HIS A 54 0.73 27.29 11.42
C HIS A 54 2.11 27.76 11.01
N TYR A 55 2.97 27.86 12.01
CA TYR A 55 4.34 28.32 11.83
C TYR A 55 5.38 27.27 12.22
N VAL A 56 6.48 27.26 11.47
CA VAL A 56 7.75 26.69 11.89
C VAL A 56 8.73 27.86 11.99
N TYR A 57 9.06 28.25 13.21
CA TYR A 57 9.47 29.63 13.46
C TYR A 57 10.46 29.74 14.61
N ALA A 58 11.38 30.69 14.49
CA ALA A 58 12.20 31.20 15.58
C ALA A 58 12.35 32.71 15.41
N TRP A 59 11.95 33.48 16.42
CA TRP A 59 11.91 34.95 16.35
C TRP A 59 12.03 35.59 17.74
N THR A 60 12.08 36.92 17.78
CA THR A 60 12.02 37.71 19.01
C THR A 60 10.68 38.43 19.16
N GLN A 61 9.95 38.15 20.24
CA GLN A 61 8.74 38.89 20.60
C GLN A 61 9.11 39.90 21.68
N SER A 62 9.12 41.19 21.33
CA SER A 62 9.57 42.28 22.21
C SER A 62 10.96 42.02 22.81
N GLY A 63 11.88 41.48 22.01
CA GLY A 63 13.25 41.14 22.43
C GLY A 63 13.41 39.76 23.10
N THR A 64 12.32 39.03 23.37
CA THR A 64 12.38 37.68 23.95
C THR A 64 12.37 36.61 22.85
N PRO A 65 13.41 35.76 22.74
CA PRO A 65 13.41 34.66 21.76
C PRO A 65 12.29 33.67 22.00
N THR A 66 11.75 33.11 20.92
CA THR A 66 10.73 32.07 20.97
C THR A 66 10.79 31.19 19.75
N ILE A 67 10.41 29.94 19.94
CA ILE A 67 10.39 28.88 18.95
C ILE A 67 8.95 28.38 18.82
N ILE A 68 8.53 28.09 17.59
CA ILE A 68 7.26 27.42 17.28
C ILE A 68 7.57 26.20 16.44
N ARG A 69 6.93 25.09 16.82
CA ARG A 69 6.97 23.81 16.12
C ARG A 69 5.54 23.39 15.79
N THR A 70 5.34 22.83 14.61
CA THR A 70 4.02 22.35 14.18
C THR A 70 3.98 20.84 14.26
N PHE A 71 2.94 20.30 14.89
CA PHE A 71 2.60 18.88 14.84
C PHE A 71 1.48 18.70 13.83
N LEU A 72 1.64 17.71 12.96
CA LEU A 72 0.70 17.39 11.89
C LEU A 72 0.53 15.88 11.83
N TRP A 73 -0.71 15.43 11.91
CA TRP A 73 -1.06 14.03 11.67
C TRP A 73 -1.90 13.94 10.40
N ILE A 74 -1.62 12.93 9.58
CA ILE A 74 -2.36 12.63 8.35
C ILE A 74 -2.74 11.17 8.40
N ASP A 75 -4.01 10.86 8.09
CA ASP A 75 -4.52 9.50 8.04
C ASP A 75 -3.89 8.73 6.86
N LEU A 76 -3.24 7.61 7.17
CA LEU A 76 -2.58 6.74 6.18
C LEU A 76 -3.39 5.49 5.86
N ALA A 77 -4.65 5.38 6.32
CA ALA A 77 -5.48 4.18 6.12
C ALA A 77 -5.68 3.78 4.64
N GLN A 78 -5.48 4.72 3.70
CA GLN A 78 -5.55 4.46 2.26
C GLN A 78 -4.30 3.76 1.69
N ILE A 79 -3.24 3.61 2.49
CA ILE A 79 -1.99 2.96 2.10
C ILE A 79 -1.94 1.60 2.80
N PRO A 80 -1.95 0.48 2.04
CA PRO A 80 -1.88 -0.85 2.63
C PRO A 80 -0.62 -1.05 3.47
N ALA A 81 -0.73 -1.79 4.58
CA ALA A 81 0.40 -2.04 5.49
C ALA A 81 1.56 -2.82 4.83
N ASN A 82 1.27 -3.61 3.78
CA ASN A 82 2.27 -4.33 2.98
C ASN A 82 2.75 -3.55 1.74
N ALA A 83 2.38 -2.27 1.62
CA ALA A 83 2.78 -1.45 0.49
C ALA A 83 4.30 -1.16 0.51
N THR A 84 4.91 -1.20 -0.66
CA THR A 84 6.27 -0.71 -0.88
C THR A 84 6.21 0.73 -1.37
N ILE A 85 6.66 1.67 -0.53
CA ILE A 85 6.63 3.11 -0.84
C ILE A 85 7.73 3.46 -1.84
N SER A 86 7.33 3.97 -3.00
CA SER A 86 8.20 4.45 -4.07
C SER A 86 8.63 5.90 -3.84
N SER A 87 7.69 6.77 -3.48
CA SER A 87 7.91 8.17 -3.10
C SER A 87 6.85 8.63 -2.10
N ALA A 88 7.18 9.64 -1.28
CA ALA A 88 6.20 10.37 -0.48
C ALA A 88 6.60 11.84 -0.35
N SER A 89 5.68 12.74 -0.67
CA SER A 89 5.89 14.18 -0.67
C SER A 89 4.86 14.86 0.22
N LEU A 90 5.33 15.55 1.27
CA LEU A 90 4.50 16.45 2.08
C LEU A 90 4.50 17.83 1.43
N ASN A 91 3.33 18.35 1.09
CA ASN A 91 3.15 19.68 0.53
C ASN A 91 2.45 20.60 1.54
N LEU A 92 3.04 21.77 1.79
CA LEU A 92 2.53 22.79 2.70
C LEU A 92 2.36 24.09 1.93
N TYR A 93 1.17 24.69 1.99
CA TYR A 93 0.80 25.76 1.08
C TYR A 93 0.81 27.09 1.81
N TYR A 94 1.53 28.06 1.27
CA TYR A 94 1.49 29.42 1.78
C TYR A 94 0.12 30.05 1.51
N ASP A 95 -0.39 30.82 2.48
CA ASP A 95 -1.68 31.51 2.38
C ASP A 95 -1.56 32.99 2.71
N ALA A 96 -1.50 33.81 1.65
CA ALA A 96 -1.43 35.26 1.74
C ALA A 96 -2.64 35.92 2.42
N ALA A 97 -3.76 35.21 2.58
CA ALA A 97 -4.94 35.76 3.24
C ALA A 97 -4.75 35.88 4.76
N PHE A 98 -3.88 35.07 5.36
CA PHE A 98 -3.68 34.99 6.80
C PHE A 98 -2.26 35.36 7.25
N VAL A 99 -1.27 35.19 6.39
CA VAL A 99 0.15 35.44 6.72
C VAL A 99 0.83 36.30 5.68
N ALA A 100 1.79 37.12 6.12
CA ALA A 100 2.67 37.85 5.21
C ALA A 100 3.74 36.91 4.62
N VAL A 101 4.29 37.28 3.46
CA VAL A 101 5.25 36.46 2.72
C VAL A 101 6.44 36.13 3.63
N PRO A 102 6.85 34.86 3.77
CA PRO A 102 7.99 34.48 4.60
C PRO A 102 9.24 35.22 4.13
N VAL A 103 10.07 35.64 5.09
CA VAL A 103 11.32 36.33 4.76
C VAL A 103 12.26 35.32 4.12
N ALA A 104 12.70 35.56 2.87
CA ALA A 104 13.69 34.69 2.23
C ALA A 104 14.96 34.61 3.11
N GLY A 105 15.47 33.40 3.35
CA GLY A 105 16.54 33.18 4.30
C GLY A 105 16.59 31.75 4.81
N GLN A 106 17.46 31.48 5.78
CA GLN A 106 17.72 30.14 6.33
C GLN A 106 16.53 29.60 7.17
N ASN A 107 15.42 29.30 6.51
CA ASN A 107 14.17 28.83 7.12
C ASN A 107 13.89 27.37 6.78
N ASP A 108 14.92 26.62 6.38
CA ASP A 108 14.78 25.20 6.14
C ASP A 108 14.50 24.46 7.46
N PHE A 109 13.72 23.39 7.35
CA PHE A 109 13.19 22.66 8.48
C PHE A 109 13.31 21.15 8.27
N TRP A 110 13.26 20.44 9.38
CA TRP A 110 13.12 18.99 9.44
C TRP A 110 11.65 18.60 9.54
N VAL A 111 11.32 17.46 8.95
CA VAL A 111 10.06 16.74 9.18
C VAL A 111 10.41 15.43 9.88
N GLU A 112 10.09 15.35 11.17
CA GLU A 112 10.43 14.22 12.02
C GLU A 112 9.19 13.38 12.34
N ARG A 113 9.37 12.06 12.47
CA ARG A 113 8.30 11.17 12.94
C ARG A 113 8.05 11.38 14.43
N VAL A 114 6.78 11.59 14.80
CA VAL A 114 6.36 11.63 16.20
C VAL A 114 6.30 10.21 16.75
N THR A 115 6.79 10.02 17.98
CA THR A 115 6.93 8.69 18.62
C THR A 115 6.01 8.49 19.82
N GLN A 116 5.22 9.49 20.18
CA GLN A 116 4.28 9.47 21.30
C GLN A 116 2.90 9.95 20.86
N SER A 117 1.84 9.30 21.36
CA SER A 117 0.46 9.69 21.09
C SER A 117 0.16 11.10 21.60
N TRP A 118 -0.68 11.84 20.87
CA TRP A 118 -1.15 13.16 21.27
C TRP A 118 -2.57 13.44 20.78
N ALA A 119 -3.28 14.29 21.51
CA ALA A 119 -4.56 14.85 21.10
C ALA A 119 -4.37 16.31 20.71
N GLU A 120 -5.01 16.69 19.61
CA GLU A 120 -4.84 17.99 18.93
C GLU A 120 -4.99 19.17 19.88
N ASN A 121 -6.05 19.15 20.67
CA ASN A 121 -6.46 20.20 21.60
C ASN A 121 -5.76 20.16 22.97
N THR A 122 -4.70 19.35 23.12
CA THR A 122 -4.05 19.13 24.43
C THR A 122 -2.55 19.42 24.45
N ILE A 123 -1.90 19.45 23.28
CA ILE A 123 -0.47 19.69 23.22
C ILE A 123 -0.16 21.17 23.42
N THR A 124 0.98 21.41 24.05
CA THR A 124 1.56 22.68 24.45
C THR A 124 3.07 22.52 24.38
N TRP A 125 3.84 23.60 24.56
CA TRP A 125 5.31 23.48 24.59
C TRP A 125 5.80 22.53 25.67
N ASN A 126 5.19 22.58 26.87
CA ASN A 126 5.62 21.82 28.02
C ASN A 126 5.26 20.32 27.99
N ASN A 127 4.27 19.92 27.18
CA ASN A 127 3.80 18.52 27.08
C ASN A 127 3.83 17.97 25.64
N GLN A 128 4.55 18.62 24.73
CA GLN A 128 4.66 18.19 23.33
C GLN A 128 5.16 16.74 23.24
N PRO A 129 4.64 15.93 22.30
CA PRO A 129 5.07 14.54 22.16
C PRO A 129 6.50 14.47 21.63
N SER A 130 7.22 13.41 22.01
CA SER A 130 8.56 13.15 21.48
C SER A 130 8.58 12.82 19.99
N SER A 131 9.71 13.06 19.33
CA SER A 131 9.96 12.68 17.94
C SER A 131 11.34 12.01 17.77
N THR A 132 11.61 11.50 16.58
CA THR A 132 12.91 10.89 16.23
C THR A 132 13.57 11.59 15.05
N THR A 133 14.91 11.67 15.07
CA THR A 133 15.73 12.20 13.98
C THR A 133 16.06 11.17 12.91
N VAL A 134 15.77 9.89 13.16
CA VAL A 134 15.98 8.79 12.21
C VAL A 134 15.12 9.04 10.97
N ASN A 135 15.75 8.98 9.79
CA ASN A 135 15.09 9.09 8.48
C ASN A 135 14.25 10.36 8.27
N ARG A 136 14.50 11.42 9.03
CA ARG A 136 13.74 12.68 8.95
C ARG A 136 13.80 13.30 7.54
N GLY A 137 12.66 13.84 7.10
CA GLY A 137 12.57 14.61 5.87
C GLY A 137 13.29 15.96 6.02
N SER A 138 13.79 16.49 4.91
CA SER A 138 14.55 17.75 4.88
C SER A 138 13.93 18.70 3.87
N SER A 139 13.44 19.84 4.33
CA SER A 139 13.07 20.90 3.39
C SER A 139 14.33 21.53 2.77
N THR A 140 14.13 22.19 1.64
CA THR A 140 15.08 23.17 1.11
C THR A 140 14.84 24.53 1.75
N VAL A 141 15.81 25.43 1.55
CA VAL A 141 15.66 26.84 1.91
C VAL A 141 14.57 27.46 1.05
N PHE A 142 13.71 28.26 1.68
CA PHE A 142 12.66 29.00 1.00
C PHE A 142 13.24 30.08 0.09
N THR A 143 12.73 30.16 -1.13
CA THR A 143 12.91 31.32 -2.01
C THR A 143 11.60 32.10 -2.06
N SER A 144 11.66 33.44 -2.17
CA SER A 144 10.47 34.31 -2.10
C SER A 144 9.42 34.08 -3.20
N SER A 145 9.68 33.18 -4.14
CA SER A 145 8.74 32.71 -5.18
C SER A 145 7.95 31.46 -4.79
N ASP A 146 8.35 30.77 -3.71
CA ASP A 146 7.77 29.47 -3.37
C ASP A 146 6.41 29.68 -2.69
N MET A 147 5.33 29.25 -3.34
CA MET A 147 3.98 29.28 -2.75
C MET A 147 3.62 27.94 -2.08
N VAL A 148 4.51 26.95 -2.18
CA VAL A 148 4.36 25.60 -1.66
C VAL A 148 5.72 25.08 -1.19
N TYR A 149 5.77 24.50 0.01
CA TYR A 149 6.90 23.72 0.49
C TYR A 149 6.64 22.25 0.20
N THR A 150 7.41 21.66 -0.72
CA THR A 150 7.38 20.21 -0.98
C THR A 150 8.58 19.56 -0.31
N VAL A 151 8.32 18.64 0.61
CA VAL A 151 9.35 17.93 1.38
C VAL A 151 9.26 16.44 1.11
N ASP A 152 10.38 15.83 0.73
CA ASP A 152 10.49 14.37 0.64
C ASP A 152 10.44 13.78 2.06
N VAL A 153 9.42 12.95 2.29
CA VAL A 153 9.16 12.25 3.55
C VAL A 153 9.06 10.74 3.34
N LYS A 154 9.56 10.21 2.21
CA LYS A 154 9.49 8.79 1.86
C LYS A 154 9.92 7.87 3.01
N GLU A 155 11.10 8.10 3.56
CA GLU A 155 11.65 7.24 4.60
C GLU A 155 10.90 7.43 5.95
N VAL A 156 10.40 8.63 6.24
CA VAL A 156 9.52 8.89 7.40
C VAL A 156 8.22 8.08 7.29
N ILE A 157 7.56 8.11 6.13
CA ILE A 157 6.31 7.38 5.89
C ILE A 157 6.54 5.86 5.93
N LYS A 158 7.65 5.38 5.36
CA LYS A 158 8.05 3.96 5.48
C LYS A 158 8.21 3.54 6.94
N ASP A 159 8.87 4.36 7.77
CA ASP A 159 9.05 4.07 9.18
C ASP A 159 7.72 4.08 9.96
N ILE A 160 6.80 5.01 9.63
CA ILE A 160 5.45 5.04 10.24
C ILE A 160 4.72 3.74 9.93
N ILE A 161 4.66 3.33 8.66
CA ILE A 161 3.96 2.11 8.23
C ILE A 161 4.59 0.86 8.86
N ALA A 162 5.93 0.76 8.83
CA ALA A 162 6.65 -0.37 9.42
C ALA A 162 6.47 -0.48 10.94
N SER A 163 6.33 0.65 11.64
CA SER A 163 6.11 0.66 13.09
C SER A 163 4.68 0.28 13.51
N GLY A 164 3.74 0.27 12.57
CA GLY A 164 2.30 0.09 12.84
C GLY A 164 1.65 1.23 13.65
N ASN A 165 2.39 2.28 13.97
CA ASN A 165 1.95 3.38 14.80
C ASN A 165 2.09 4.71 14.06
N ASN A 166 0.96 5.32 13.71
CA ASN A 166 0.92 6.66 13.11
C ASN A 166 0.55 7.71 14.16
N TYR A 167 1.57 8.33 14.77
CA TYR A 167 1.43 9.51 15.62
C TYR A 167 1.70 10.82 14.85
N GLY A 168 1.90 10.76 13.54
CA GLY A 168 2.13 11.94 12.71
C GLY A 168 3.58 12.44 12.70
N LEU A 169 3.71 13.72 12.42
CA LEU A 169 4.92 14.42 12.07
C LEU A 169 5.08 15.65 12.97
N VAL A 170 6.33 16.05 13.20
CA VAL A 170 6.65 17.37 13.76
C VAL A 170 7.60 18.10 12.82
N LEU A 171 7.29 19.36 12.58
CA LEU A 171 8.08 20.27 11.76
C LEU A 171 8.85 21.22 12.68
N LYS A 172 10.17 21.29 12.50
CA LYS A 172 11.07 22.12 13.32
C LYS A 172 12.14 22.73 12.44
N LEU A 173 12.48 24.00 12.66
CA LEU A 173 13.61 24.60 11.95
C LEU A 173 14.86 23.75 12.14
N LYS A 174 15.70 23.65 11.10
CA LYS A 174 16.99 22.94 11.24
C LYS A 174 17.89 23.63 12.25
N GLU A 175 17.79 24.95 12.30
CA GLU A 175 18.47 25.82 13.22
C GLU A 175 17.44 26.78 13.83
N GLU A 176 17.11 26.58 15.11
CA GLU A 176 16.09 27.33 15.85
C GLU A 176 16.65 28.67 16.36
N GLN A 177 17.20 29.48 15.45
CA GLN A 177 17.73 30.83 15.74
C GLN A 177 16.74 31.91 15.30
N PRO A 178 16.68 33.04 16.01
CA PRO A 178 15.81 34.14 15.64
C PRO A 178 15.96 34.58 14.17
N TYR A 179 14.88 35.14 13.64
CA TYR A 179 14.76 35.69 12.30
C TYR A 179 14.52 34.67 11.19
N ARG A 180 13.82 33.59 11.54
CA ARG A 180 13.49 32.49 10.62
C ARG A 180 12.03 32.10 10.75
N ASN A 181 11.31 32.05 9.63
CA ASN A 181 9.93 31.60 9.63
C ASN A 181 9.52 30.87 8.35
N VAL A 182 8.63 29.90 8.56
CA VAL A 182 7.82 29.26 7.53
C VAL A 182 6.39 29.31 8.03
N ALA A 183 5.46 29.61 7.13
CA ALA A 183 4.04 29.64 7.43
C ALA A 183 3.26 28.95 6.32
N PHE A 184 2.23 28.18 6.70
CA PHE A 184 1.38 27.44 5.78
C PHE A 184 -0.04 27.31 6.35
N GLY A 185 -1.02 27.04 5.49
CA GLY A 185 -2.38 26.74 5.92
C GLY A 185 -2.43 25.46 6.77
N SER A 186 -3.24 25.50 7.83
CA SER A 186 -3.51 24.36 8.71
C SER A 186 -4.61 23.45 8.16
N THR A 187 -4.96 22.39 8.89
CA THR A 187 -6.13 21.56 8.57
C THR A 187 -7.46 22.32 8.72
N GLU A 188 -7.51 23.35 9.57
CA GLU A 188 -8.65 24.25 9.75
C GLU A 188 -8.79 25.32 8.67
N ASN A 189 -7.83 25.44 7.76
CA ASN A 189 -7.85 26.48 6.73
C ASN A 189 -9.15 26.39 5.91
N PRO A 190 -9.87 27.52 5.72
CA PRO A 190 -11.15 27.52 4.99
C PRO A 190 -10.99 27.22 3.50
N ASP A 191 -9.84 27.51 2.90
CA ASP A 191 -9.53 27.11 1.52
C ASP A 191 -8.93 25.69 1.53
N PRO A 192 -9.63 24.68 0.97
CA PRO A 192 -9.11 23.31 0.94
C PRO A 192 -7.81 23.18 0.14
N ASN A 193 -7.51 24.11 -0.79
CA ASN A 193 -6.25 24.10 -1.55
C ASN A 193 -5.06 24.63 -0.75
N LYS A 194 -5.30 25.16 0.45
CA LYS A 194 -4.27 25.65 1.37
C LYS A 194 -3.96 24.68 2.51
N ARG A 195 -4.69 23.57 2.61
CA ARG A 195 -4.48 22.54 3.62
C ARG A 195 -3.26 21.67 3.26
N PRO A 196 -2.53 21.13 4.25
CA PRO A 196 -1.43 20.22 3.99
C PRO A 196 -1.87 19.01 3.17
N THR A 197 -1.02 18.54 2.25
CA THR A 197 -1.26 17.29 1.51
C THR A 197 -0.08 16.35 1.60
N LEU A 198 -0.37 15.05 1.62
CA LEU A 198 0.62 13.99 1.48
C LEU A 198 0.33 13.22 0.20
N GLU A 199 1.25 13.29 -0.75
CA GLU A 199 1.22 12.48 -1.96
C GLU A 199 2.13 11.27 -1.78
N VAL A 200 1.62 10.06 -1.99
CA VAL A 200 2.37 8.82 -1.84
C VAL A 200 2.20 7.95 -3.08
N ALA A 201 3.31 7.56 -3.68
CA ALA A 201 3.34 6.53 -4.72
C ALA A 201 3.82 5.21 -4.11
N TYR A 202 3.08 4.13 -4.33
CA TYR A 202 3.41 2.81 -3.78
C TYR A 202 3.00 1.66 -4.71
N THR A 203 3.57 0.48 -4.47
CA THR A 203 3.12 -0.78 -5.06
C THR A 203 2.70 -1.73 -3.95
N VAL A 204 1.75 -2.62 -4.24
CA VAL A 204 1.40 -3.72 -3.33
C VAL A 204 1.91 -5.01 -3.96
N PRO A 205 2.64 -5.87 -3.24
CA PRO A 205 3.02 -7.17 -3.76
C PRO A 205 1.78 -7.96 -4.18
N THR A 206 1.66 -8.29 -5.46
CA THR A 206 0.64 -9.23 -5.92
C THR A 206 1.09 -10.65 -5.61
N THR A 207 0.25 -11.42 -4.94
CA THR A 207 0.42 -12.88 -4.91
C THR A 207 0.01 -13.42 -6.27
N THR A 208 0.96 -13.96 -7.04
CA THR A 208 0.59 -14.74 -8.21
C THR A 208 -0.01 -16.06 -7.72
N ILE A 209 -1.25 -16.33 -8.14
CA ILE A 209 -1.70 -17.71 -8.21
C ILE A 209 -1.08 -18.24 -9.49
N GLU A 210 0.00 -19.02 -9.36
CA GLU A 210 0.46 -19.81 -10.49
C GLU A 210 -0.74 -20.63 -10.98
N PRO A 211 -1.15 -20.53 -12.26
CA PRO A 211 -2.18 -21.41 -12.77
C PRO A 211 -1.68 -22.83 -12.52
N ILE A 212 -2.47 -23.62 -11.78
CA ILE A 212 -2.22 -25.06 -11.68
C ILE A 212 -2.17 -25.53 -13.13
N ALA A 213 -1.01 -26.00 -13.59
CA ALA A 213 -0.85 -26.50 -14.94
C ALA A 213 -1.99 -27.49 -15.19
N GLU A 214 -2.87 -27.17 -16.15
CA GLU A 214 -3.94 -28.10 -16.51
C GLU A 214 -3.26 -29.41 -16.93
N THR A 215 -3.43 -30.45 -16.12
CA THR A 215 -3.00 -31.80 -16.52
C THR A 215 -3.87 -32.19 -17.71
N SER A 216 -3.30 -32.11 -18.90
CA SER A 216 -3.96 -32.60 -20.11
C SER A 216 -3.89 -34.12 -20.12
N PHE A 217 -5.04 -34.77 -20.00
CA PHE A 217 -5.14 -36.23 -20.12
C PHE A 217 -6.11 -36.61 -21.23
N THR A 218 -6.01 -37.84 -21.71
CA THR A 218 -6.95 -38.45 -22.66
C THR A 218 -7.41 -39.81 -22.16
N VAL A 219 -8.56 -40.27 -22.65
CA VAL A 219 -9.14 -41.57 -22.28
C VAL A 219 -9.36 -42.36 -23.57
N TYR A 220 -8.80 -43.57 -23.64
CA TYR A 220 -9.02 -44.48 -24.77
C TYR A 220 -9.16 -45.94 -24.32
N PRO A 221 -9.86 -46.80 -25.08
CA PRO A 221 -10.77 -46.43 -26.14
C PRO A 221 -11.98 -45.67 -25.57
N ASN A 222 -12.56 -44.80 -26.39
CA ASN A 222 -13.80 -44.09 -26.08
C ASN A 222 -14.55 -43.84 -27.41
N PRO A 223 -15.65 -44.54 -27.71
CA PRO A 223 -16.40 -45.46 -26.84
C PRO A 223 -15.66 -46.73 -26.41
N THR A 224 -16.14 -47.40 -25.36
CA THR A 224 -15.53 -48.61 -24.77
C THR A 224 -16.59 -49.62 -24.30
N ASN A 225 -16.23 -50.90 -24.24
CA ASN A 225 -17.07 -51.97 -23.70
C ASN A 225 -16.66 -52.41 -22.29
N ASN A 226 -15.39 -52.35 -21.91
CA ASN A 226 -14.93 -53.06 -20.70
C ASN A 226 -13.82 -52.32 -19.95
N THR A 227 -12.87 -51.75 -20.69
CA THR A 227 -11.69 -51.13 -20.12
C THR A 227 -11.38 -49.79 -20.78
N ILE A 228 -10.80 -48.90 -20.00
CA ILE A 228 -10.26 -47.63 -20.48
C ILE A 228 -8.84 -47.44 -19.96
N THR A 229 -8.06 -46.66 -20.66
CA THR A 229 -6.75 -46.19 -20.24
C THR A 229 -6.75 -44.68 -20.26
N VAL A 230 -6.43 -44.10 -19.10
CA VAL A 230 -6.16 -42.66 -18.95
C VAL A 230 -4.68 -42.42 -19.18
N THR A 231 -4.34 -41.54 -20.12
CA THR A 231 -2.95 -41.17 -20.50
C THR A 231 -2.72 -39.67 -20.47
N GLY A 232 -1.47 -39.23 -20.56
CA GLY A 232 -1.09 -37.80 -20.52
C GLY A 232 -0.68 -37.27 -19.13
N GLY A 233 -0.71 -38.12 -18.09
CA GLY A 233 -0.14 -37.82 -16.78
C GLY A 233 1.02 -38.75 -16.42
N GLU A 234 1.74 -38.39 -15.35
CA GLU A 234 2.83 -39.17 -14.76
C GLU A 234 2.45 -39.66 -13.36
N GLY A 235 2.95 -40.83 -12.96
CA GLY A 235 2.72 -41.41 -11.64
C GLY A 235 1.30 -41.94 -11.43
N ASN A 236 0.78 -41.75 -10.21
CA ASN A 236 -0.56 -42.19 -9.81
C ASN A 236 -1.50 -40.99 -9.66
N ALA A 237 -2.80 -41.21 -9.90
CA ALA A 237 -3.84 -40.21 -9.75
C ALA A 237 -5.13 -40.82 -9.19
N ALA A 238 -5.99 -39.97 -8.64
CA ALA A 238 -7.36 -40.33 -8.28
C ALA A 238 -8.27 -40.21 -9.52
N ILE A 239 -9.02 -41.25 -9.83
CA ILE A 239 -10.03 -41.28 -10.90
C ILE A 239 -11.42 -41.33 -10.27
N SER A 240 -12.29 -40.42 -10.69
CA SER A 240 -13.74 -40.48 -10.42
C SER A 240 -14.49 -40.62 -11.74
N ILE A 241 -15.48 -41.52 -11.80
CA ILE A 241 -16.45 -41.57 -12.91
C ILE A 241 -17.82 -41.19 -12.36
N LEU A 242 -18.45 -40.21 -12.99
CA LEU A 242 -19.76 -39.70 -12.63
C LEU A 242 -20.78 -40.09 -13.71
N ASP A 243 -22.01 -40.40 -13.30
CA ASP A 243 -23.13 -40.58 -14.23
C ASP A 243 -23.65 -39.23 -14.76
N ALA A 244 -24.63 -39.27 -15.66
CA ALA A 244 -25.20 -38.06 -16.28
C ALA A 244 -25.90 -37.12 -15.28
N THR A 245 -26.20 -37.58 -14.06
CA THR A 245 -26.77 -36.75 -12.99
C THR A 245 -25.69 -36.11 -12.10
N GLY A 246 -24.42 -36.43 -12.34
CA GLY A 246 -23.29 -35.96 -11.53
C GLY A 246 -23.05 -36.80 -10.27
N ARG A 247 -23.71 -37.96 -10.12
CA ARG A 247 -23.43 -38.88 -9.02
C ARG A 247 -22.20 -39.71 -9.34
N GLU A 248 -21.28 -39.82 -8.38
CA GLU A 248 -20.10 -40.68 -8.49
C GLU A 248 -20.51 -42.16 -8.47
N VAL A 249 -20.15 -42.88 -9.54
CA VAL A 249 -20.47 -44.31 -9.72
C VAL A 249 -19.22 -45.19 -9.66
N PHE A 250 -18.03 -44.59 -9.74
CA PHE A 250 -16.75 -45.27 -9.59
C PHE A 250 -15.71 -44.31 -9.03
N PHE A 251 -14.84 -44.82 -8.16
CA PHE A 251 -13.71 -44.08 -7.61
C PHE A 251 -12.50 -44.99 -7.41
N GLU A 252 -11.32 -44.54 -7.84
CA GLU A 252 -10.03 -45.19 -7.56
C GLU A 252 -9.00 -44.13 -7.15
N ALA A 253 -8.48 -44.24 -5.92
CA ALA A 253 -7.60 -43.21 -5.36
C ALA A 253 -6.16 -43.23 -5.90
N ASN A 254 -5.68 -44.37 -6.42
CA ASN A 254 -4.28 -44.60 -6.76
C ASN A 254 -4.12 -45.30 -8.12
N TYR A 255 -4.80 -44.81 -9.14
CA TYR A 255 -4.71 -45.31 -10.50
C TYR A 255 -3.39 -44.89 -11.14
N GLY A 256 -2.63 -45.82 -11.70
CA GLY A 256 -1.40 -45.53 -12.45
C GLY A 256 -1.72 -45.14 -13.89
N PHE A 257 -1.20 -44.00 -14.38
CA PHE A 257 -1.38 -43.62 -15.79
C PHE A 257 -0.87 -44.70 -16.75
N ASN A 258 -1.51 -44.81 -17.91
CA ASN A 258 -1.22 -45.83 -18.94
C ASN A 258 -1.52 -47.28 -18.52
N THR A 259 -2.26 -47.50 -17.43
CA THR A 259 -2.74 -48.85 -17.05
C THR A 259 -4.20 -49.06 -17.46
N PRO A 260 -4.65 -50.28 -17.77
CA PRO A 260 -6.07 -50.53 -18.03
C PRO A 260 -6.91 -50.43 -16.76
N LEU A 261 -7.95 -49.59 -16.79
CA LEU A 261 -9.00 -49.48 -15.78
C LEU A 261 -10.23 -50.28 -16.21
N ASN A 262 -10.67 -51.24 -15.40
CA ASN A 262 -11.89 -52.02 -15.66
C ASN A 262 -13.13 -51.23 -15.24
N ILE A 263 -14.09 -51.12 -16.14
CA ILE A 263 -15.39 -50.45 -15.95
C ILE A 263 -16.58 -51.36 -16.32
N ASP A 264 -16.40 -52.68 -16.29
CA ASP A 264 -17.42 -53.68 -16.63
C ASP A 264 -18.68 -53.57 -15.78
N GLY A 265 -18.52 -53.09 -14.54
CA GLY A 265 -19.63 -52.88 -13.61
C GLY A 265 -20.55 -51.71 -13.98
N LEU A 266 -20.17 -50.87 -14.96
CA LEU A 266 -21.00 -49.76 -15.42
C LEU A 266 -21.95 -50.23 -16.54
N ALA A 267 -23.23 -49.88 -16.41
CA ALA A 267 -24.20 -50.08 -17.48
C ALA A 267 -23.86 -49.21 -18.71
N SER A 268 -24.31 -49.63 -19.90
CA SER A 268 -24.16 -48.84 -21.13
C SER A 268 -24.77 -47.45 -20.98
N GLY A 269 -24.04 -46.41 -21.39
CA GLY A 269 -24.46 -45.03 -21.19
C GLY A 269 -23.34 -43.99 -21.31
N VAL A 270 -23.69 -42.74 -21.02
CA VAL A 270 -22.75 -41.60 -21.00
C VAL A 270 -22.33 -41.31 -19.57
N TYR A 271 -21.02 -41.20 -19.37
CA TYR A 271 -20.38 -40.89 -18.11
C TYR A 271 -19.41 -39.72 -18.27
N TYR A 272 -18.92 -39.23 -17.14
CA TYR A 272 -17.93 -38.17 -17.07
C TYR A 272 -16.78 -38.62 -16.19
N LEU A 273 -15.58 -38.74 -16.77
CA LEU A 273 -14.36 -39.12 -16.06
C LEU A 273 -13.61 -37.87 -15.62
N ARG A 274 -13.17 -37.85 -14.36
CA ARG A 274 -12.38 -36.79 -13.75
C ARG A 274 -11.12 -37.37 -13.12
N VAL A 275 -10.00 -36.66 -13.28
CA VAL A 275 -8.70 -37.03 -12.70
C VAL A 275 -8.32 -35.99 -11.65
N ASN A 276 -7.98 -36.38 -10.41
CA ASN A 276 -7.56 -35.47 -9.32
C ASN A 276 -8.48 -34.24 -9.12
N ASN A 277 -9.79 -34.41 -9.27
CA ASN A 277 -10.77 -33.32 -9.24
C ASN A 277 -10.54 -32.19 -10.26
N SER A 278 -9.79 -32.44 -11.33
CA SER A 278 -9.47 -31.49 -12.39
C SER A 278 -10.44 -31.60 -13.58
N LYS A 279 -9.94 -31.39 -14.80
CA LYS A 279 -10.66 -31.47 -16.07
C LYS A 279 -11.53 -32.72 -16.15
N THR A 280 -12.69 -32.61 -16.82
CA THR A 280 -13.64 -33.70 -17.02
C THR A 280 -13.70 -34.10 -18.49
N ILE A 281 -13.68 -35.40 -18.79
CA ILE A 281 -13.81 -35.95 -20.14
C ILE A 281 -15.07 -36.80 -20.22
N LYS A 282 -15.86 -36.60 -21.28
CA LYS A 282 -17.01 -37.46 -21.59
C LYS A 282 -16.52 -38.86 -21.93
N LEU A 283 -17.07 -39.87 -21.27
CA LEU A 283 -16.83 -41.29 -21.50
C LEU A 283 -18.13 -41.94 -22.00
N VAL A 284 -18.04 -42.75 -23.06
CA VAL A 284 -19.17 -43.52 -23.60
C VAL A 284 -18.92 -45.00 -23.39
N LYS A 285 -19.80 -45.65 -22.62
CA LYS A 285 -19.81 -47.09 -22.38
C LYS A 285 -20.88 -47.72 -23.27
N GLU A 286 -20.48 -48.68 -24.10
CA GLU A 286 -21.37 -49.50 -24.94
C GLU A 286 -21.82 -50.76 -24.21
#